data_AF-A0A352FJB7-F1
#
_entry.id   AF-A0A352FJB7-F1
#
_cell.length_a   1.000
_cell.length_b   1.000
_cell.length_c   1.000
_cell.angle_alpha   90.00
_cell.angle_beta   90.00
_cell.angle_gamma   90.00
#
_symmetry.space_group_name_H-M   'P 1'
#
loop_
_entity.id
_entity.type
_entity.pdbx_description
1 polymer ?
#
loop_
_entity_poly.entity_id
_entity_poly.type
_entity_poly.pdbx_seq_one_letter_code
_entity_poly.pdbx_strand_id
1 'polypeptide(L)' 'MLAGLGIGLMQGYEAAHLEPAPDCVVIGNAIPRGNPEVETALNRRLLYRSLSEVLKEEFIRGRRSL' A
#
# COMPACT_ATOMS: atom_id res chain seq x y z
N MET A 1 12.92 1.52 13.63
CA MET A 1 11.59 0.97 13.26
C MET A 1 10.80 2.11 12.62
N LEU A 2 9.98 1.87 11.58
CA LEU A 2 9.46 2.85 10.59
C LEU A 2 9.09 4.26 11.12
N ALA A 3 8.47 4.37 12.30
CA ALA A 3 8.14 5.65 12.94
C ALA A 3 9.35 6.60 13.11
N GLY A 4 10.55 6.06 13.38
CA GLY A 4 11.78 6.86 13.49
C GLY A 4 12.31 7.43 12.17
N LEU A 5 11.71 7.05 11.04
CA LEU A 5 12.00 7.57 9.70
C LEU A 5 10.97 8.62 9.25
N GLY A 6 10.06 9.04 10.14
CA GLY A 6 8.98 9.98 9.80
C GLY A 6 7.80 9.35 9.04
N ILE A 7 7.69 8.02 9.06
CA ILE A 7 6.58 7.29 8.42
C ILE A 7 5.43 7.19 9.42
N GLY A 8 4.28 7.77 9.06
CA GLY A 8 3.05 7.66 9.83
C GLY A 8 2.59 6.21 9.92
N LEU A 9 2.30 5.75 11.13
CA LEU A 9 1.75 4.42 11.37
C LEU A 9 0.29 4.56 11.80
N MET A 10 -0.59 3.88 11.10
CA MET A 10 -2.01 3.74 11.45
C MET A 10 -2.22 2.36 12.06
N GLN A 11 -2.95 2.30 13.16
CA GLN A 11 -3.08 1.08 13.97
C GLN A 11 -4.42 0.41 13.66
N GLY A 12 -4.42 -0.90 13.43
CA GLY A 12 -5.60 -1.60 12.92
C GLY A 12 -5.84 -1.31 11.43
N TYR A 13 -6.97 -1.79 10.91
CA TYR A 13 -7.40 -1.53 9.53
C TYR A 13 -8.71 -0.78 9.56
N GLU A 14 -8.75 0.41 8.95
CA GLU A 14 -9.93 1.26 8.93
C GLU A 14 -10.06 1.96 7.58
N ALA A 15 -11.27 2.04 7.02
CA ALA A 15 -11.51 2.73 5.75
C ALA A 15 -11.08 4.21 5.77
N ALA A 16 -11.16 4.84 6.95
CA ALA A 16 -10.78 6.24 7.17
C ALA A 16 -9.29 6.50 6.99
N HIS A 17 -8.44 5.48 7.01
CA HIS A 17 -7.01 5.61 6.74
C HIS A 17 -6.70 6.03 5.30
N LEU A 18 -7.66 5.89 4.39
CA LEU A 18 -7.58 6.38 3.00
C LEU A 18 -8.18 7.78 2.83
N GLU A 19 -8.29 8.54 3.93
CA GLU A 19 -8.68 9.95 3.92
C GLU A 19 -7.56 10.83 4.53
N PRO A 20 -7.05 11.82 3.77
CA PRO A 20 -7.38 12.13 2.38
C PRO A 20 -6.98 11.01 1.42
N ALA A 21 -7.59 10.98 0.23
CA ALA A 21 -7.31 9.97 -0.78
C ALA A 21 -5.82 9.96 -1.16
N PRO A 22 -5.10 8.82 -1.01
CA PRO A 22 -3.71 8.72 -1.44
C PRO A 22 -3.61 8.63 -2.97
N ASP A 23 -2.45 9.01 -3.50
CA ASP A 23 -2.17 8.89 -4.94
C ASP A 23 -2.04 7.43 -5.39
N CYS A 24 -1.60 6.54 -4.50
CA CYS A 24 -1.46 5.10 -4.76
C CYS A 24 -1.55 4.30 -3.47
N VAL A 25 -2.24 3.16 -3.51
CA VAL A 25 -2.31 2.19 -2.41
C VAL A 25 -1.46 0.97 -2.74
N VAL A 26 -0.48 0.65 -1.90
CA VAL A 26 0.36 -0.55 -2.07
C VAL A 26 -0.15 -1.68 -1.17
N ILE A 27 -0.58 -2.77 -1.78
CA ILE A 27 -1.19 -3.90 -1.06
C ILE A 27 -0.17 -5.04 -0.96
N GLY A 28 0.14 -5.44 0.28
CA GLY A 28 0.97 -6.61 0.57
C GLY A 28 0.21 -7.92 0.36
N ASN A 29 0.94 -9.00 0.07
CA ASN A 29 0.37 -10.34 -0.17
C ASN A 29 -0.39 -10.93 1.04
N ALA A 30 -0.08 -10.49 2.25
CA ALA A 30 -0.70 -10.96 3.48
C ALA A 30 -2.08 -10.34 3.75
N ILE A 31 -2.51 -9.34 2.96
CA ILE A 31 -3.77 -8.64 3.17
C ILE A 31 -4.89 -9.31 2.36
N PRO A 32 -5.87 -9.96 3.01
CA PRO A 32 -6.97 -10.62 2.32
C PRO A 32 -8.07 -9.61 1.90
N ARG A 33 -9.01 -10.10 1.07
CA ARG A 33 -10.29 -9.40 0.82
C ARG A 33 -11.11 -9.34 2.10
N GLY A 34 -11.98 -8.33 2.19
CA GLY A 34 -12.71 -8.01 3.42
C GLY A 34 -11.92 -7.11 4.39
N ASN A 35 -10.65 -6.81 4.11
CA ASN A 35 -9.94 -5.73 4.78
C ASN A 35 -10.60 -4.38 4.42
N PRO A 36 -10.97 -3.53 5.40
CA PRO A 36 -11.72 -2.31 5.14
C PRO A 36 -10.98 -1.29 4.26
N GLU A 37 -9.65 -1.22 4.33
CA GLU A 37 -8.84 -0.35 3.47
C GLU A 37 -8.81 -0.89 2.03
N VAL A 38 -8.62 -2.20 1.87
CA VAL A 38 -8.61 -2.84 0.54
C VAL A 38 -9.96 -2.68 -0.15
N GLU A 39 -11.05 -3.01 0.54
CA GLU A 39 -12.39 -2.85 -0.02
C GLU A 39 -12.69 -1.39 -0.37
N THR A 40 -12.26 -0.44 0.48
CA THR A 40 -12.44 1.00 0.22
C THR A 40 -11.63 1.47 -0.98
N ALA A 41 -10.37 1.05 -1.12
CA ALA A 41 -9.54 1.39 -2.28
C ALA A 41 -10.17 0.89 -3.59
N LEU A 42 -10.70 -0.33 -3.58
CA LEU A 42 -11.36 -0.92 -4.74
C LEU A 42 -12.70 -0.26 -5.06
N ASN A 43 -13.54 -0.05 -4.05
CA ASN A 43 -14.86 0.57 -4.20
C ASN A 43 -14.76 2.01 -4.71
N ARG A 44 -13.76 2.77 -4.24
CA ARG A 44 -13.47 4.14 -4.69
C ARG A 44 -12.65 4.20 -5.98
N ARG A 45 -12.27 3.04 -6.54
CA ARG A 45 -11.41 2.92 -7.73
C ARG A 45 -10.11 3.71 -7.59
N LEU A 46 -9.52 3.72 -6.40
CA LEU A 46 -8.19 4.31 -6.18
C LEU A 46 -7.16 3.53 -6.98
N LEU A 47 -6.09 4.22 -7.38
CA LEU A 47 -4.94 3.54 -7.95
C LEU A 47 -4.32 2.64 -6.88
N TYR A 48 -4.18 1.36 -7.18
CA TYR A 48 -3.52 0.41 -6.29
C TYR A 48 -2.55 -0.46 -7.06
N ARG A 49 -1.50 -0.90 -6.37
CA ARG A 49 -0.44 -1.78 -6.90
C ARG A 49 -0.10 -2.85 -5.88
N SER A 50 0.33 -4.01 -6.34
CA SER A 50 0.85 -5.03 -5.42
C SER A 50 2.25 -4.66 -4.92
N LEU A 51 2.62 -5.07 -3.71
CA LEU A 51 3.97 -4.85 -3.19
C LEU A 51 5.06 -5.41 -4.13
N SER A 52 4.83 -6.59 -4.70
CA SER A 52 5.78 -7.22 -5.65
C SER A 52 5.94 -6.40 -6.94
N GLU A 53 4.86 -5.79 -7.42
CA GLU A 53 4.91 -4.92 -8.61
C GLU A 53 5.69 -3.63 -8.30
N VAL A 54 5.42 -3.00 -7.16
CA VAL A 54 6.18 -1.81 -6.71
C VAL A 54 7.65 -2.14 -6.55
N LEU A 55 7.98 -3.29 -5.95
CA LEU A 55 9.36 -3.74 -5.82
C LEU A 55 10.02 -3.93 -7.20
N LYS A 56 9.33 -4.60 -8.12
CA LYS A 56 9.82 -4.82 -9.48
C LYS A 56 10.08 -3.51 -10.22
N GLU A 57 9.11 -2.59 -10.20
CA GLU A 57 9.16 -1.39 -11.04
C GLU A 57 9.99 -0.25 -10.42
N GLU A 58 9.89 0.00 -9.12
CA GLU A 58 10.54 1.15 -8.49
C GLU A 58 11.96 0.84 -7.99
N PHE A 59 12.24 -0.42 -7.64
CA PHE A 59 13.52 -0.80 -7.00
C PHE A 59 14.40 -1.69 -7.87
N ILE A 60 13.81 -2.66 -8.59
CA ILE A 60 14.59 -3.65 -9.35
C ILE A 60 14.78 -3.22 -10.80
N ARG A 61 13.80 -2.60 -11.45
CA ARG A 61 13.87 -2.24 -12.86
C ARG A 61 15.09 -1.37 -13.13
N GLY A 62 15.92 -1.81 -14.07
CA GLY A 62 17.17 -1.13 -14.42
C GLY A 62 18.31 -1.33 -13.42
N ARG A 63 18.13 -2.15 -12.38
CA ARG A 63 19.16 -2.55 -11.42
C ARG A 63 19.37 -4.06 -11.44
N ARG A 64 20.53 -4.51 -10.97
CA ARG A 64 20.82 -5.93 -10.77
C ARG A 64 20.27 -6.34 -9.41
N SER A 65 19.27 -7.21 -9.39
CA SER A 65 18.90 -7.94 -8.18
C SER A 65 20.04 -8.90 -7.83
N LEU A 66 20.59 -8.79 -6.63
CA LEU A 66 21.58 -9.72 -6.09
C LEU A 66 20.89 -10.93 -5.43
#